data_AF-A0A3P3W276-F1
#
_entry.id   AF-A0A3P3W276-F1
#
_cell.length_a   1.000
_cell.length_b   1.000
_cell.length_c   1.000
_cell.angle_alpha   90.00
_cell.angle_beta   90.00
_cell.angle_gamma   90.00
#
_symmetry.space_group_name_H-M   'P 1'
#
loop_
_entity.id
_entity.type
_entity.pdbx_description
1 polymer ?
#
loop_
_entity_poly.entity_id
_entity_poly.type
_entity_poly.pdbx_seq_one_letter_code
_entity_poly.pdbx_strand_id
1 'polypeptide(L)'
;MSTSSEEEVALRFYFDNLKKTGQGAMIKVISKNGKSIDRYSDATEFEILHKSNLKFRINDIIPDYFQNPAEVALDGESPIKFTLFIIEEL
;
A
#
# COMPACT_ATOMS: atom_id res chain seq x y z
N MET A 1 -10.36 -6.80 4.75
CA MET A 1 -9.02 -6.34 4.32
C MET A 1 -8.79 -4.98 4.95
N SER A 2 -7.64 -4.75 5.58
CA SER A 2 -7.27 -3.45 6.11
C SER A 2 -6.29 -2.78 5.15
N THR A 3 -6.45 -1.47 4.94
CA THR A 3 -5.61 -0.64 4.06
C THR A 3 -5.38 0.71 4.75
N SER A 4 -4.38 1.47 4.34
CA SER A 4 -4.21 2.86 4.80
C SER A 4 -4.53 3.85 3.68
N SER A 5 -5.02 5.03 4.02
CA SER A 5 -5.06 6.16 3.09
C SER A 5 -3.71 6.85 2.92
N GLU A 6 -2.75 6.58 3.82
CA GLU A 6 -1.41 7.15 3.78
C GLU A 6 -0.39 6.14 3.23
N GLU A 7 0.33 6.57 2.21
CA GLU A 7 1.31 5.72 1.54
C GLU A 7 2.48 5.34 2.44
N GLU A 8 2.97 6.27 3.27
CA GLU A 8 4.08 6.03 4.22
C GLU A 8 3.77 4.89 5.19
N VAL A 9 2.51 4.81 5.66
CA VAL A 9 2.06 3.73 6.55
C VAL A 9 2.07 2.39 5.81
N ALA A 10 1.56 2.36 4.57
CA ALA A 10 1.57 1.17 3.74
C ALA A 10 3.00 0.70 3.42
N LEU A 11 3.93 1.62 3.14
CA LEU A 11 5.35 1.34 2.93
C LEU A 11 6.01 0.71 4.16
N ARG A 12 5.67 1.17 5.37
CA ARG A 12 6.14 0.54 6.61
C ARG A 12 5.77 -0.94 6.68
N PHE A 13 4.49 -1.26 6.43
CA PHE A 13 4.03 -2.66 6.40
C PHE A 13 4.72 -3.47 5.29
N TYR A 14 4.94 -2.87 4.12
CA TYR A 14 5.66 -3.51 3.02
C TYR A 14 7.09 -3.88 3.44
N PHE A 15 7.87 -2.95 3.99
CA PHE A 15 9.25 -3.21 4.39
C PHE A 15 9.35 -4.21 5.54
N ASP A 16 8.42 -4.14 6.50
CA ASP A 16 8.35 -5.12 7.58
C ASP A 16 8.06 -6.53 7.04
N ASN A 17 7.16 -6.67 6.08
CA ASN A 17 6.86 -7.96 5.45
C ASN A 17 8.02 -8.47 4.59
N LEU A 18 8.66 -7.57 3.82
CA LEU A 18 9.82 -7.88 3.01
C LEU A 18 10.98 -8.38 3.88
N LYS A 19 11.25 -7.73 5.01
CA LYS A 19 12.29 -8.16 5.97
C LYS A 19 11.99 -9.52 6.59
N LYS A 20 10.71 -9.83 6.84
CA LYS A 20 10.28 -11.10 7.44
C LYS A 20 10.25 -12.27 6.46
N THR A 21 9.85 -12.03 5.21
CA THR A 21 9.50 -13.09 4.25
C THR A 21 10.35 -13.10 2.98
N GLY A 22 11.14 -12.04 2.74
CA GLY A 22 11.85 -11.83 1.47
C GLY A 22 10.93 -11.47 0.31
N GLN A 23 9.62 -11.32 0.53
CA GLN A 23 8.62 -11.02 -0.48
C GLN A 23 7.70 -9.89 -0.01
N GLY A 24 7.18 -9.12 -0.97
CA GLY A 24 6.26 -8.04 -0.69
C GLY A 24 5.60 -7.55 -1.96
N ALA A 25 4.41 -6.97 -1.81
CA ALA A 25 3.70 -6.29 -2.88
C ALA A 25 3.02 -5.05 -2.30
N MET A 26 3.06 -3.95 -3.05
CA MET A 26 2.26 -2.78 -2.74
C MET A 26 0.96 -2.84 -3.52
N ILE A 27 -0.15 -2.50 -2.85
CA ILE A 27 -1.49 -2.59 -3.43
C ILE A 27 -2.18 -1.25 -3.26
N LYS A 28 -2.44 -0.58 -4.38
CA LYS A 28 -3.29 0.62 -4.44
C LYS A 28 -4.73 0.19 -4.68
N VAL A 29 -5.58 0.48 -3.71
CA VAL A 29 -6.97 0.02 -3.70
C VAL A 29 -7.89 1.19 -4.06
N ILE A 30 -8.60 1.08 -5.17
CA ILE A 30 -9.69 1.98 -5.55
C ILE A 30 -10.98 1.37 -5.00
N SER A 31 -11.43 1.90 -3.87
CA SER A 31 -12.56 1.37 -3.10
C SER A 31 -13.68 2.40 -2.99
N LYS A 32 -14.93 1.94 -3.02
CA LYS A 32 -16.13 2.78 -2.81
C LYS A 32 -16.76 2.55 -1.44
N ASN A 33 -16.56 1.37 -0.86
CA ASN A 33 -17.22 0.97 0.39
C ASN A 33 -16.28 0.83 1.60
N GLY A 34 -15.00 1.18 1.44
CA GLY A 34 -14.05 1.26 2.56
C GLY A 34 -14.53 2.25 3.62
N LYS A 35 -14.37 1.90 4.90
CA LYS A 35 -14.71 2.76 6.03
C LYS A 35 -13.47 3.11 6.82
N SER A 36 -13.20 4.41 7.02
CA SER A 36 -12.20 4.82 8.00
C SER A 36 -12.64 4.36 9.39
N ILE A 37 -11.72 3.74 10.12
CA ILE A 37 -11.90 3.29 11.49
C ILE A 37 -10.91 3.94 12.45
N ASP A 38 -10.27 5.05 12.05
CA ASP A 38 -9.27 5.76 12.85
C ASP A 38 -9.75 6.15 14.25
N ARG A 39 -11.05 6.42 14.40
CA ARG A 39 -11.66 6.75 15.69
C ARG A 39 -11.73 5.57 16.67
N TYR A 40 -11.46 4.37 16.19
CA TYR A 40 -11.53 3.11 16.93
C TYR A 40 -10.19 2.36 16.92
N SER A 41 -9.15 2.92 16.30
CA SER A 41 -7.83 2.31 16.25
C SER A 41 -6.94 2.86 17.37
N ASP A 42 -6.18 1.97 18.01
CA ASP A 42 -5.21 2.34 19.06
C ASP A 42 -3.97 3.05 18.48
N ALA A 43 -3.79 3.00 17.16
CA ALA A 43 -2.69 3.64 16.44
C ALA A 43 -3.21 4.50 15.27
N THR A 44 -2.58 5.65 15.05
CA THR A 44 -2.88 6.53 13.91
C THR A 44 -2.30 5.93 12.63
N GLU A 45 -3.02 4.97 12.04
CA GLU A 45 -2.63 4.27 10.81
C GLU A 45 -3.45 4.70 9.60
N PHE A 46 -4.37 5.66 9.77
CA PHE A 46 -5.27 6.14 8.71
C PHE A 46 -6.02 4.96 8.06
N GLU A 47 -6.51 4.08 8.92
CA GLU A 47 -6.98 2.75 8.58
C GLU A 47 -8.35 2.80 7.92
N ILE A 48 -8.43 2.20 6.74
CA ILE A 48 -9.64 1.94 5.98
C ILE A 48 -9.93 0.44 6.02
N LEU A 49 -11.01 0.08 6.73
CA LEU A 49 -11.47 -1.29 6.81
C LEU A 49 -12.48 -1.61 5.71
N HIS A 50 -12.22 -2.72 5.02
CA HIS A 50 -13.07 -3.29 3.98
C HIS A 50 -13.80 -4.52 4.51
N LYS A 51 -15.10 -4.62 4.23
CA LYS A 51 -15.93 -5.79 4.60
C LYS A 51 -15.32 -7.09 4.04
N SER A 52 -15.54 -8.18 4.76
CA SER A 52 -15.17 -9.51 4.30
C SER A 52 -15.88 -9.87 2.99
N ASN A 53 -15.23 -10.69 2.16
CA ASN A 53 -15.73 -11.19 0.87
C ASN A 53 -15.97 -10.13 -0.22
N LEU A 54 -15.41 -8.92 -0.06
CA LEU A 54 -15.34 -7.98 -1.17
C LEU A 54 -14.48 -8.54 -2.30
N LYS A 55 -14.93 -8.30 -3.53
CA LYS A 55 -14.23 -8.73 -4.75
C LYS A 55 -13.59 -7.52 -5.39
N PHE A 56 -12.36 -7.71 -5.84
CA PHE A 56 -11.60 -6.68 -6.52
C PHE A 56 -11.18 -7.21 -7.90
N ARG A 57 -11.16 -6.32 -8.87
CA ARG A 57 -10.53 -6.54 -10.18
C ARG A 57 -9.12 -5.98 -10.13
N ILE A 58 -8.17 -6.72 -10.69
CA ILE A 58 -6.84 -6.17 -10.98
C ILE A 58 -6.98 -5.30 -12.23
N ASN A 59 -6.77 -4.00 -12.07
CA ASN A 59 -6.80 -3.05 -13.17
C ASN A 59 -5.42 -2.95 -13.83
N ASP A 60 -4.35 -2.92 -13.03
CA ASP A 60 -2.99 -2.80 -13.54
C ASP A 60 -1.97 -3.48 -12.62
N ILE A 61 -0.83 -3.88 -13.21
CA ILE A 61 0.33 -4.42 -12.52
C ILE A 61 1.57 -3.70 -13.07
N ILE A 62 2.20 -2.89 -12.22
CA ILE A 62 3.37 -2.11 -12.59
C ILE A 62 4.60 -2.77 -11.95
N PRO A 63 5.39 -3.56 -12.72
CA PRO A 63 6.66 -4.08 -12.23
C PRO A 63 7.67 -2.94 -12.07
N ASP A 64 8.62 -3.11 -11.14
CA ASP A 64 9.72 -2.17 -10.89
C ASP A 64 9.30 -0.71 -10.65
N TYR A 65 8.12 -0.51 -10.07
CA TYR A 65 7.62 0.81 -9.72
C TYR A 65 8.60 1.48 -8.75
N PHE A 66 8.95 2.73 -9.06
CA PHE A 66 10.01 3.47 -8.39
C PHE A 66 9.42 4.61 -7.57
N GLN A 67 9.47 4.48 -6.24
CA GLN A 67 8.70 5.34 -5.33
C GLN A 67 9.40 6.66 -4.97
N ASN A 68 10.73 6.68 -4.84
CA ASN A 68 11.51 7.84 -4.40
C ASN A 68 12.47 8.37 -5.49
N PRO A 69 11.99 8.69 -6.71
CA PRO A 69 12.87 9.10 -7.79
C PRO A 69 13.56 10.44 -7.53
N ALA A 70 12.93 11.35 -6.79
CA ALA A 70 13.47 12.68 -6.53
C ALA A 70 14.63 12.62 -5.53
N GLU A 71 14.45 11.91 -4.42
CA GLU A 71 15.42 11.70 -3.35
C GLU A 71 16.66 10.97 -3.89
N VAL A 72 16.46 10.00 -4.78
CA VAL A 72 17.59 9.32 -5.45
C VAL A 72 18.34 10.27 -6.37
N ALA A 73 17.64 11.11 -7.13
CA ALA A 73 18.26 12.03 -8.09
C ALA A 73 18.95 13.23 -7.44
N LEU A 74 18.39 13.74 -6.34
CA LEU A 74 18.83 14.98 -5.68
C LEU A 74 19.72 14.70 -4.48
N ASP A 75 19.38 13.71 -3.67
CA ASP A 75 20.01 13.44 -2.38
C ASP A 75 20.90 12.17 -2.41
N GLY A 76 20.87 11.40 -3.51
CA GLY A 76 21.68 10.20 -3.69
C GLY A 76 21.23 9.02 -2.82
N GLU A 77 19.96 9.02 -2.40
CA GLU A 77 19.40 7.93 -1.61
C GLU A 77 19.33 6.61 -2.38
N SER A 78 19.08 5.51 -1.66
CA SER A 78 18.88 4.20 -2.29
C SER A 78 17.48 4.11 -2.93
N PRO A 79 17.35 3.54 -4.14
CA PRO A 79 16.07 3.44 -4.81
C PRO A 79 15.15 2.42 -4.13
N ILE A 80 13.91 2.84 -3.89
CA ILE A 80 12.83 1.99 -3.40
C ILE A 80 12.03 1.51 -4.60
N LYS A 81 12.15 0.21 -4.89
CA LYS A 81 11.45 -0.46 -5.98
C LYS A 81 10.58 -1.59 -5.48
N PHE A 82 9.40 -1.74 -6.08
CA PHE A 82 8.47 -2.83 -5.78
C PHE A 82 7.50 -3.06 -6.94
N THR A 83 6.80 -4.19 -6.92
CA THR A 83 5.65 -4.40 -7.80
C THR A 83 4.42 -3.73 -7.19
N LEU A 84 3.81 -2.81 -7.95
CA LEU A 84 2.58 -2.13 -7.57
C LEU A 84 1.38 -2.78 -8.28
N PHE A 85 0.41 -3.22 -7.51
CA PHE A 85 -0.88 -3.69 -8.00
C PHE A 85 -1.91 -2.60 -7.82
N ILE A 86 -2.65 -2.27 -8.88
CA ILE A 86 -3.79 -1.37 -8.80
C ILE A 86 -5.05 -2.24 -8.89
N ILE A 87 -5.84 -2.24 -7.83
CA ILE A 87 -7.08 -3.03 -7.76
C ILE A 87 -8.28 -2.12 -7.54
N GLU A 88 -9.41 -2.47 -8.14
CA GLU A 88 -10.68 -1.73 -8.00
C GLU A 88 -11.78 -2.64 -7.49
N GLU A 89 -12.55 -2.14 -6.52
CA GLU A 89 -13.71 -2.82 -5.95
C GLU A 89 -14.81 -3.00 -7.02
N LEU A 90 -15.34 -4.23 -7.12
CA LEU A 90 -16.42 -4.60 -8.05
C LEU A 90 -17.83 -4.19 -7.57
#